data_AF-A0A7C4UIX3-F1
#
_entry.id   AF-A0A7C4UIX3-F1
#
_cell.length_a   1.000
_cell.length_b   1.000
_cell.length_c   1.000
_cell.angle_alpha   90.00
_cell.angle_beta   90.00
_cell.angle_gamma   90.00
#
_symmetry.space_group_name_H-M   'P 1'
#
loop_
_entity.id
_entity.type
_entity.pdbx_description
1 polymer ?
#
loop_
_entity_poly.entity_id
_entity_poly.type
_entity_poly.pdbx_seq_one_letter_code
_entity_poly.pdbx_strand_id
1 'polypeptide(L)'
;MRTVMHLAPDLGSNSYAQQLAILLPRLPRDRVRSDVVVFREHAFFRDRLDAAAISIDVLGPQKPFAPALWWALRRAIGQRRPDLIHAWGWPALRLAAAATVGRKIPIVAFDTVTSIRTSRIDRWLLNRAAHVVVPADFLQSHAVGTLTPAPLPRNGGQGAMEPTRDANASSRDGASEGTVCGAVSEGNNRAPSPPGFAGGEGRVRGDFLQSHA
;
A
#
# COMPACT_ATOMS: atom_id res chain seq x y z
N MET A 1 -9.10 -10.78 16.61
CA MET A 1 -9.20 -9.78 15.53
C MET A 1 -7.97 -8.87 15.61
N ARG A 2 -7.18 -8.76 14.55
CA ARG A 2 -5.99 -7.88 14.50
C ARG A 2 -6.37 -6.52 13.96
N THR A 3 -5.79 -5.47 14.52
CA THR A 3 -6.02 -4.07 14.12
C THR A 3 -4.82 -3.56 13.35
N VAL A 4 -5.06 -3.07 12.13
CA VAL A 4 -4.03 -2.54 11.25
C VAL A 4 -4.34 -1.08 10.95
N MET A 5 -3.42 -0.19 11.33
CA MET A 5 -3.51 1.23 10.99
C MET A 5 -2.70 1.49 9.73
N HIS A 6 -3.38 1.83 8.64
CA HIS A 6 -2.76 2.24 7.38
C HIS A 6 -2.48 3.74 7.43
N LEU A 7 -1.20 4.11 7.42
CA LEU A 7 -0.76 5.49 7.45
C LEU A 7 -0.31 5.92 6.06
N ALA A 8 -0.99 6.90 5.47
CA ALA A 8 -0.64 7.43 4.15
C ALA A 8 -0.53 8.96 4.18
N PRO A 9 0.25 9.59 3.27
CA PRO A 9 0.30 11.04 3.19
C PRO A 9 -1.05 11.68 2.88
N ASP A 10 -1.79 11.12 1.92
CA ASP A 10 -3.09 11.60 1.46
C ASP A 10 -3.88 10.49 0.72
N LEU A 11 -5.12 10.76 0.29
CA LEU A 11 -5.92 9.85 -0.57
C LEU A 11 -6.19 10.48 -1.96
N GLY A 12 -5.21 11.20 -2.50
CA GLY A 12 -5.25 11.76 -3.85
C GLY A 12 -5.10 10.72 -4.96
N SER A 13 -4.82 11.15 -6.20
CA SER A 13 -4.69 10.29 -7.39
C SER A 13 -3.33 9.59 -7.51
N ASN A 14 -2.66 9.29 -6.40
CA ASN A 14 -1.35 8.65 -6.38
C ASN A 14 -1.43 7.12 -6.27
N SER A 15 -0.30 6.46 -6.50
CA SER A 15 -0.17 5.00 -6.53
C SER A 15 -0.58 4.34 -5.22
N TYR A 16 -0.13 4.85 -4.08
CA TYR A 16 -0.42 4.24 -2.78
C TYR A 16 -1.90 4.38 -2.39
N ALA A 17 -2.54 5.52 -2.68
CA ALA A 17 -3.96 5.70 -2.43
C ALA A 17 -4.81 4.77 -3.31
N GLN A 18 -4.44 4.62 -4.59
CA GLN A 18 -5.09 3.66 -5.48
C GLN A 18 -4.97 2.23 -4.95
N GLN A 19 -3.78 1.83 -4.51
CA GLN A 19 -3.55 0.50 -3.97
C GLN A 19 -4.31 0.27 -2.67
N LEU A 20 -4.36 1.25 -1.76
CA LEU A 20 -5.20 1.19 -0.57
C LEU A 20 -6.68 0.97 -0.93
N ALA A 21 -7.19 1.73 -1.89
CA ALA A 21 -8.59 1.63 -2.35
C ALA A 21 -8.92 0.29 -3.02
N ILE A 22 -7.92 -0.42 -3.53
CA ILE A 22 -8.05 -1.76 -4.12
C ILE A 22 -7.91 -2.85 -3.05
N LEU A 23 -6.94 -2.70 -2.14
CA LEU A 23 -6.53 -3.71 -1.17
C LEU A 23 -7.53 -3.81 -0.01
N LEU A 24 -7.83 -2.69 0.64
CA LEU A 24 -8.57 -2.70 1.90
C LEU A 24 -9.97 -3.31 1.80
N PRO A 25 -10.78 -3.06 0.75
CA PRO A 25 -12.09 -3.69 0.62
C PRO A 25 -12.04 -5.22 0.53
N ARG A 26 -10.89 -5.78 0.13
CA ARG A 26 -10.69 -7.22 -0.07
C ARG A 26 -10.06 -7.92 1.13
N LEU A 27 -9.72 -7.19 2.20
CA LEU A 27 -9.17 -7.81 3.40
C LEU A 27 -10.24 -8.60 4.17
N PRO A 28 -9.90 -9.76 4.75
CA PRO A 28 -10.82 -10.58 5.52
C PRO A 28 -11.22 -9.88 6.83
N ARG A 29 -12.41 -9.28 6.85
CA ARG A 29 -12.91 -8.43 7.96
C ARG A 29 -13.14 -9.18 9.26
N ASP A 30 -13.32 -10.50 9.19
CA ASP A 30 -13.40 -11.41 10.34
C ASP A 30 -12.05 -11.52 11.09
N ARG A 31 -10.94 -11.25 10.40
CA ARG A 31 -9.59 -11.41 10.94
C ARG A 31 -8.88 -10.08 11.16
N VAL A 32 -9.09 -9.13 10.26
CA VAL A 32 -8.38 -7.85 10.21
C VAL A 32 -9.37 -6.70 10.21
N ARG A 33 -9.21 -5.83 11.19
CA ARG A 33 -9.83 -4.51 11.22
C ARG A 33 -8.81 -3.49 10.71
N SER A 34 -9.16 -2.80 9.64
CA SER A 34 -8.31 -1.78 9.03
C SER A 34 -8.86 -0.38 9.28
N ASP A 35 -8.00 0.51 9.79
CA ASP A 35 -8.27 1.93 9.89
C ASP A 35 -7.27 2.70 9.01
N VAL A 36 -7.71 3.72 8.29
CA VAL A 36 -6.87 4.57 7.46
C VAL A 36 -6.67 5.90 8.17
N VAL A 37 -5.42 6.34 8.27
CA VAL A 37 -5.05 7.64 8.81
C VAL A 37 -4.23 8.39 7.76
N VAL A 38 -4.66 9.60 7.41
CA VAL A 38 -3.98 10.45 6.43
C VAL A 38 -3.57 11.81 6.98
N PHE A 39 -2.55 12.39 6.38
CA PHE A 39 -2.02 13.70 6.81
C PHE A 39 -2.77 14.85 6.20
N ARG A 40 -3.28 14.68 4.98
CA ARG A 40 -3.95 15.74 4.23
C ARG A 40 -5.28 15.26 3.71
N GLU A 41 -6.23 16.19 3.69
CA GLU A 41 -7.53 15.99 3.09
C GLU A 41 -7.41 16.13 1.56
N HIS A 42 -6.98 15.06 0.91
CA HIS A 42 -7.21 14.85 -0.51
C HIS A 42 -8.01 13.56 -0.63
N ALA A 43 -9.19 13.64 -1.22
CA ALA A 43 -10.25 12.64 -1.04
C ALA A 43 -10.65 11.91 -2.33
N PHE A 44 -9.74 11.80 -3.31
CA PHE A 44 -10.07 11.16 -4.60
C PHE A 44 -10.59 9.72 -4.43
N PHE A 45 -10.00 8.96 -3.50
CA PHE A 45 -10.43 7.58 -3.20
C PHE A 45 -11.30 7.46 -1.93
N ARG A 46 -11.75 8.57 -1.35
CA ARG A 46 -12.51 8.56 -0.10
C ARG A 46 -13.83 7.81 -0.24
N ASP A 47 -14.64 8.17 -1.23
CA ASP A 47 -15.97 7.58 -1.43
C ASP A 47 -15.89 6.06 -1.59
N ARG A 48 -14.85 5.56 -2.26
CA ARG A 48 -14.61 4.13 -2.44
C ARG A 48 -14.28 3.41 -1.14
N LEU A 49 -13.51 4.05 -0.25
CA LEU A 49 -13.17 3.51 1.06
C LEU A 49 -14.35 3.60 2.04
N ASP A 50 -15.12 4.70 1.98
CA ASP A 50 -16.34 4.90 2.75
C ASP A 50 -17.44 3.90 2.34
N ALA A 51 -17.61 3.63 1.04
CA ALA A 51 -18.52 2.59 0.54
C ALA A 51 -18.13 1.18 1.01
N ALA A 52 -16.85 0.96 1.33
CA ALA A 52 -16.37 -0.26 1.94
C ALA A 52 -16.45 -0.23 3.48
N ALA A 53 -17.05 0.78 4.10
CA ALA A 53 -17.12 0.97 5.55
C ALA A 53 -15.74 0.93 6.24
N ILE A 54 -14.72 1.49 5.58
CA ILE A 54 -13.37 1.63 6.15
C ILE A 54 -13.30 2.99 6.86
N SER A 55 -12.88 2.99 8.13
CA SER A 55 -12.73 4.24 8.87
C SER A 55 -11.53 5.03 8.35
N ILE A 56 -11.77 6.28 7.96
CA ILE A 56 -10.74 7.22 7.51
C ILE A 56 -10.66 8.38 8.49
N ASP A 57 -9.47 8.66 8.98
CA ASP A 57 -9.18 9.79 9.85
C ASP A 57 -8.15 10.72 9.21
N VAL A 58 -8.42 12.01 9.26
CA VAL A 58 -7.56 13.04 8.69
C VAL A 58 -6.96 13.83 9.84
N LEU A 59 -5.63 13.79 10.00
CA LEU A 59 -4.94 14.47 11.10
C LEU A 59 -4.91 16.01 10.95
N GLY A 60 -5.46 16.54 9.86
CA GLY A 60 -5.66 17.97 9.57
C GLY A 60 -4.58 18.58 8.66
N PRO A 61 -4.82 19.80 8.13
CA PRO A 61 -3.94 20.45 7.16
C PRO A 61 -2.62 20.88 7.80
N GLN A 62 -1.66 19.97 7.87
CA GLN A 62 -0.38 20.24 8.50
C GLN A 62 0.76 20.07 7.50
N LYS A 63 1.77 20.93 7.64
CA LYS A 63 3.05 20.73 6.95
C LYS A 63 3.60 19.36 7.37
N PRO A 64 4.14 18.57 6.44
CA PRO A 64 4.80 17.33 6.80
C PRO A 64 5.91 17.69 7.79
N PHE A 65 6.03 16.91 8.88
CA PHE A 65 6.95 17.16 10.00
C PHE A 65 6.60 18.28 10.97
N ALA A 66 5.37 18.81 10.95
CA ALA A 66 4.89 19.66 12.05
C ALA A 66 4.87 18.84 13.37
N PRO A 67 5.36 19.38 14.50
CA PRO A 67 5.27 18.70 15.79
C PRO A 67 3.83 18.32 16.16
N ALA A 68 2.85 19.14 15.77
CA ALA A 68 1.44 18.88 15.99
C ALA A 68 0.96 17.59 15.27
N LEU A 69 1.50 17.27 14.09
CA LEU A 69 1.13 16.06 13.33
C LEU A 69 1.66 14.81 14.02
N TRP A 70 2.87 14.91 14.58
CA TRP A 70 3.44 13.86 15.42
C TRP A 70 2.61 13.62 16.69
N TRP A 71 2.22 14.68 17.40
CA TRP A 71 1.35 14.58 18.57
C TRP A 71 -0.02 13.99 18.23
N ALA A 72 -0.64 14.45 17.14
CA ALA A 72 -1.92 13.96 16.66
C ALA A 72 -1.86 12.47 16.33
N LEU A 73 -0.85 12.02 15.57
CA LEU A 73 -0.64 10.61 15.28
C LEU A 73 -0.40 9.80 16.57
N ARG A 74 0.41 10.32 17.50
CA ARG A 74 0.68 9.64 18.77
C ARG A 74 -0.60 9.47 19.61
N ARG A 75 -1.48 10.47 19.60
CA ARG A 75 -2.81 10.40 20.22
C ARG A 75 -3.70 9.36 19.52
N ALA A 76 -3.76 9.39 18.19
CA ALA A 76 -4.51 8.42 17.39
C ALA A 76 -4.05 6.98 17.64
N ILE A 77 -2.74 6.73 17.69
CA ILE A 77 -2.15 5.43 18.06
C ILE A 77 -2.55 5.03 19.48
N GLY A 78 -2.52 5.97 20.43
CA GLY A 78 -2.92 5.71 21.82
C GLY A 78 -4.39 5.33 21.97
N GLN A 79 -5.27 5.97 21.19
CA GLN A 79 -6.72 5.74 21.21
C GLN A 79 -7.11 4.43 20.49
N ARG A 80 -6.58 4.21 19.29
CA ARG A 80 -6.92 3.02 18.47
C ARG A 80 -6.17 1.76 18.87
N ARG A 81 -5.00 1.91 19.51
CA ARG A 81 -4.10 0.83 19.92
C ARG A 81 -3.87 -0.21 18.80
N PRO A 82 -3.38 0.22 17.61
CA PRO A 82 -3.16 -0.71 16.51
C PRO A 82 -2.11 -1.76 16.87
N ASP A 83 -2.36 -3.01 16.47
CA ASP A 83 -1.40 -4.11 16.60
C ASP A 83 -0.23 -3.95 15.61
N LEU A 84 -0.48 -3.27 14.48
CA LEU A 84 0.50 -3.04 13.42
C LEU A 84 0.21 -1.73 12.69
N ILE A 85 1.27 -1.01 12.30
CA ILE A 85 1.17 0.18 11.46
C ILE A 85 1.72 -0.15 10.08
N HIS A 86 0.91 0.04 9.05
CA HIS A 86 1.32 -0.09 7.66
C HIS A 86 1.54 1.30 7.06
N ALA A 87 2.80 1.70 6.90
CA ALA A 87 3.22 2.99 6.41
C ALA A 87 3.42 2.98 4.89
N TRP A 88 2.69 3.85 4.18
CA TRP A 88 2.72 3.98 2.72
C TRP A 88 3.62 5.14 2.30
N GLY A 89 4.80 4.83 1.79
CA GLY A 89 5.81 5.79 1.37
C GLY A 89 6.61 6.43 2.50
N TRP A 90 7.63 7.20 2.13
CA TRP A 90 8.59 7.82 3.05
C TRP A 90 7.97 8.76 4.09
N PRO A 91 7.04 9.68 3.74
CA PRO A 91 6.46 10.57 4.73
C PRO A 91 5.71 9.81 5.82
N ALA A 92 4.99 8.73 5.44
CA ALA A 92 4.33 7.85 6.38
C ALA A 92 5.32 7.12 7.29
N LEU A 93 6.37 6.52 6.71
CA LEU A 93 7.36 5.77 7.50
C LEU A 93 8.07 6.68 8.52
N ARG A 94 8.49 7.88 8.10
CA ARG A 94 9.16 8.85 8.97
C ARG A 94 8.28 9.24 10.15
N LEU A 95 7.01 9.58 9.88
CA LEU A 95 6.09 9.99 10.93
C LEU A 95 5.71 8.82 11.85
N ALA A 96 5.47 7.62 11.31
CA ALA A 96 5.19 6.41 12.09
C ALA A 96 6.35 6.07 13.02
N ALA A 97 7.59 6.10 12.51
CA ALA A 97 8.77 5.84 13.30
C ALA A 97 8.95 6.85 14.44
N ALA A 98 8.68 8.14 14.18
CA ALA A 98 8.72 9.19 15.20
C ALA A 98 7.59 9.04 16.24
N ALA A 99 6.35 8.77 15.81
CA ALA A 99 5.18 8.66 16.71
C ALA A 99 5.24 7.42 17.61
N THR A 100 5.89 6.36 17.15
CA THR A 100 6.07 5.09 17.88
C THR A 100 7.36 5.01 18.70
N VAL A 101 8.15 6.09 18.80
CA VAL A 101 9.30 6.11 19.72
C VAL A 101 8.84 5.74 21.14
N GLY A 102 9.52 4.76 21.73
CA GLY A 102 9.21 4.18 23.04
C GLY A 102 8.06 3.17 23.05
N ARG A 103 7.47 2.82 21.90
CA ARG A 103 6.38 1.84 21.78
C ARG A 103 6.84 0.61 21.00
N LYS A 104 6.39 -0.58 21.40
CA LYS A 104 6.65 -1.85 20.71
C LYS A 104 5.55 -2.14 19.69
N ILE A 105 5.42 -1.28 18.68
CA ILE A 105 4.43 -1.48 17.59
C ILE A 105 5.21 -1.77 16.30
N PRO A 106 4.99 -2.93 15.64
CA PRO A 106 5.65 -3.23 14.38
C PRO A 106 5.19 -2.28 13.27
N ILE A 107 6.15 -1.81 12.47
CA ILE A 107 5.90 -0.97 11.30
C ILE A 107 6.19 -1.79 10.05
N VAL A 108 5.24 -1.86 9.13
CA VAL A 108 5.43 -2.40 7.79
C VAL A 108 5.51 -1.22 6.83
N ALA A 109 6.58 -1.14 6.06
CA ALA A 109 6.78 -0.07 5.09
C ALA A 109 6.42 -0.57 3.68
N PHE A 110 5.70 0.25 2.91
CA PHE A 110 5.36 -0.03 1.51
C PHE A 110 5.85 1.12 0.61
N ASP A 111 6.41 0.78 -0.56
CA ASP A 111 6.87 1.75 -1.57
C ASP A 111 7.87 2.79 -1.05
N THR A 112 8.74 2.38 -0.12
CA THR A 112 9.81 3.23 0.42
C THR A 112 11.14 3.04 -0.30
N VAL A 113 11.21 2.18 -1.31
CA VAL A 113 12.49 1.80 -1.97
C VAL A 113 12.61 2.39 -3.38
N THR A 114 11.54 2.98 -3.93
CA THR A 114 11.51 3.53 -5.29
C THR A 114 12.28 4.84 -5.47
N SER A 115 12.82 5.45 -4.39
CA SER A 115 13.67 6.65 -4.50
C SER A 115 15.17 6.30 -4.36
N ILE A 116 15.94 6.63 -5.41
CA ILE A 116 17.36 6.23 -5.60
C ILE A 116 18.33 6.90 -4.59
N ARG A 117 17.85 7.83 -3.75
CA ARG A 117 18.69 8.51 -2.74
C ARG A 117 18.21 8.22 -1.33
N THR A 118 18.55 7.06 -0.81
CA THR A 118 18.36 6.75 0.62
C THR A 118 19.42 7.50 1.44
N SER A 119 19.00 8.47 2.24
CA SER A 119 19.89 9.10 3.22
C SER A 119 20.28 8.12 4.34
N ARG A 120 21.26 8.47 5.18
CA ARG A 120 21.57 7.67 6.39
C ARG A 120 20.37 7.56 7.34
N ILE A 121 19.54 8.59 7.40
CA ILE A 121 18.30 8.63 8.20
C ILE A 121 17.30 7.63 7.63
N ASP A 122 17.15 7.59 6.31
CA ASP A 122 16.25 6.65 5.63
C ASP A 122 16.66 5.19 5.89
N ARG A 123 17.96 4.89 5.85
CA ARG A 123 18.48 3.58 6.23
C ARG A 123 18.20 3.24 7.69
N TRP A 124 18.41 4.19 8.59
CA TRP A 124 18.10 4.01 10.01
C TRP A 124 16.59 3.77 10.24
N LEU A 125 15.72 4.45 9.50
CA LEU A 125 14.27 4.26 9.57
C LEU A 125 13.84 2.90 9.03
N LEU A 126 14.44 2.42 7.95
CA LEU A 126 14.18 1.08 7.41
C LEU A 126 14.57 0.00 8.42
N ASN A 127 15.66 0.19 9.18
CA ASN A 127 16.03 -0.72 10.27
C ASN A 127 15.00 -0.77 11.41
N ARG A 128 14.08 0.20 11.50
CA ARG A 128 12.95 0.17 12.46
C ARG A 128 11.70 -0.48 11.89
N ALA A 129 11.60 -0.64 10.57
CA ALA A 129 10.51 -1.37 9.96
C ALA A 129 10.71 -2.86 10.22
N ALA A 130 9.67 -3.53 10.71
CA ALA A 130 9.67 -4.97 10.90
C ALA A 130 9.71 -5.70 9.54
N HIS A 131 9.01 -5.14 8.55
CA HIS A 131 8.98 -5.64 7.18
C HIS A 131 8.91 -4.50 6.17
N VAL A 132 9.51 -4.71 5.00
CA VAL A 132 9.43 -3.80 3.86
C VAL A 132 8.82 -4.56 2.70
N VAL A 133 7.70 -4.06 2.20
CA VAL A 133 7.00 -4.60 1.04
C VAL A 133 7.41 -3.78 -0.18
N VAL A 134 7.96 -4.47 -1.17
CA VAL A 134 8.48 -3.87 -2.40
C VAL A 134 7.64 -4.36 -3.57
N PRO A 135 7.15 -3.47 -4.46
CA PRO A 135 6.45 -3.87 -5.68
C PRO A 135 7.33 -4.79 -6.54
N ALA A 136 6.72 -5.82 -7.15
CA ALA A 136 7.45 -6.78 -7.97
C ALA A 136 8.18 -6.12 -9.15
N ASP A 137 7.57 -5.11 -9.76
CA ASP A 137 8.14 -4.38 -10.90
C ASP A 137 9.42 -3.62 -10.52
N PHE A 138 9.52 -3.18 -9.25
CA PHE A 138 10.73 -2.56 -8.74
C PHE A 138 11.87 -3.58 -8.60
N LEU A 139 11.56 -4.78 -8.10
CA LEU A 139 12.55 -5.86 -8.03
C LEU A 139 13.04 -6.23 -9.43
N GLN A 140 12.16 -6.29 -10.43
CA GLN A 140 12.56 -6.61 -11.81
C GLN A 140 13.46 -5.55 -12.44
N SER A 141 13.15 -4.27 -12.25
CA SER A 141 13.93 -3.16 -12.81
C SER A 141 15.28 -2.94 -12.12
N HIS A 142 15.43 -3.37 -10.87
CA HIS A 142 16.65 -3.16 -10.07
C HIS A 142 17.42 -4.46 -9.76
N ALA A 143 16.93 -5.62 -10.21
CA ALA A 143 17.63 -6.91 -10.13
C ALA A 143 18.92 -6.99 -10.99
N VAL A 144 19.34 -5.90 -11.64
CA VAL A 144 20.65 -5.80 -12.31
C VAL A 144 21.80 -5.54 -11.31
N GLY A 145 21.51 -5.41 -10.01
CA GLY A 145 22.54 -5.39 -8.96
C GLY A 145 22.03 -6.03 -7.67
N THR A 146 22.44 -7.27 -7.41
CA THR A 146 22.12 -8.11 -6.25
C THR A 146 22.09 -7.35 -4.91
N LEU A 147 20.89 -7.05 -4.42
CA LEU A 147 20.61 -6.98 -2.98
C LEU A 147 20.08 -8.36 -2.57
N THR A 148 20.97 -9.22 -2.09
CA THR A 148 20.59 -10.53 -1.54
C THR A 148 19.65 -10.30 -0.36
N PRO A 149 18.38 -10.73 -0.42
CA PRO A 149 17.51 -10.66 0.74
C PRO A 149 18.10 -11.50 1.87
N ALA A 150 18.09 -10.97 3.09
CA ALA A 150 18.52 -11.71 4.27
C ALA A 150 17.71 -13.02 4.35
N PRO A 151 18.37 -14.19 4.51
CA PRO A 151 17.67 -15.46 4.57
C PRO A 151 16.68 -15.43 5.74
N LEU A 152 15.42 -15.75 5.45
CA LEU A 152 14.42 -15.98 6.49
C LEU A 152 14.95 -17.05 7.45
N PRO A 153 14.77 -16.91 8.77
CA PRO A 153 15.10 -17.97 9.70
C PRO A 153 14.34 -19.23 9.28
N ARG A 154 15.09 -20.25 8.84
CA ARG A 154 14.55 -21.58 8.57
C ARG A 154 13.96 -22.06 9.89
N ASN A 155 12.64 -22.15 9.93
CA ASN A 155 11.94 -22.79 11.03
C ASN A 155 12.35 -24.26 10.99
N GLY A 156 13.28 -24.64 11.86
CA GLY A 156 13.82 -25.99 11.95
C GLY A 156 12.74 -26.91 12.48
N GLY A 157 12.10 -27.65 11.58
CA GLY A 157 11.09 -28.61 11.98
C GLY A 157 10.27 -29.12 10.81
N GLN A 158 10.85 -29.97 9.98
CA GLN A 158 10.14 -31.11 9.38
C GLN A 158 11.16 -32.09 8.82
N GLY A 159 11.09 -33.32 9.34
CA GLY A 159 11.99 -34.41 9.04
C GLY A 159 11.97 -34.79 7.57
N ALA A 160 13.15 -35.17 7.08
CA ALA A 160 13.31 -35.88 5.83
C ALA A 160 12.52 -37.20 5.90
N MET A 161 11.47 -37.30 5.10
CA MET A 161 10.86 -38.57 4.72
C MET A 161 11.38 -38.90 3.32
N GLU A 162 12.26 -39.88 3.28
CA GLU A 162 12.92 -40.46 2.12
C GLU A 162 11.87 -41.10 1.19
N PRO A 163 11.73 -40.70 -0.09
CA PRO A 163 10.85 -41.39 -1.00
C PRO A 163 11.58 -42.61 -1.57
N THR A 164 11.12 -43.78 -1.11
CA THR A 164 11.47 -45.07 -1.69
C THR A 164 11.01 -45.11 -3.14
N ARG A 165 11.96 -45.46 -3.98
CA ARG A 165 11.89 -45.55 -5.43
C ARG A 165 11.38 -46.94 -5.77
N ASP A 166 10.13 -47.06 -6.21
CA ASP A 166 9.68 -48.26 -6.89
C ASP A 166 8.99 -47.93 -8.21
N ALA A 167 9.55 -48.57 -9.24
CA ALA A 167 9.10 -48.59 -10.60
C ALA A 167 7.78 -49.34 -10.72
N ASN A 168 6.88 -48.88 -11.59
CA ASN A 168 6.20 -49.85 -12.44
C ASN A 168 5.81 -49.25 -13.79
N ALA A 169 6.19 -49.97 -14.84
CA ALA A 169 5.87 -49.73 -16.23
C ALA A 169 4.68 -50.59 -16.64
N SER A 170 3.76 -50.04 -17.44
CA SER A 170 2.97 -50.70 -18.51
C SER A 170 1.84 -49.74 -18.90
N SER A 171 1.88 -49.14 -20.09
CA SER A 171 1.46 -49.69 -21.39
C SER A 171 -0.02 -49.42 -21.68
N ARG A 172 -0.28 -48.55 -22.67
CA ARG A 172 -1.07 -48.80 -23.90
C ARG A 172 -1.71 -47.51 -24.46
N ASP A 173 -1.26 -47.19 -25.67
CA ASP A 173 -2.04 -46.97 -26.90
C ASP A 173 -3.42 -46.28 -26.82
N GLY A 174 -3.56 -45.23 -27.64
CA GLY A 174 -4.86 -44.68 -27.99
C GLY A 174 -4.76 -43.39 -28.81
N ALA A 175 -4.63 -43.54 -30.12
CA ALA A 175 -4.62 -42.49 -31.13
C ALA A 175 -5.98 -41.80 -31.32
N SER A 176 -5.95 -40.51 -31.69
CA SER A 176 -6.84 -39.82 -32.67
C SER A 176 -6.69 -38.30 -32.46
N GLU A 177 -6.00 -37.59 -33.35
CA GLU A 177 -6.57 -36.84 -34.48
C GLU A 177 -7.56 -35.73 -34.07
N GLY A 178 -7.21 -34.48 -34.41
CA GLY A 178 -8.07 -33.32 -34.15
C GLY A 178 -7.42 -31.98 -34.48
N THR A 179 -6.93 -31.83 -35.71
CA THR A 179 -6.60 -30.52 -36.32
C THR A 179 -7.87 -29.67 -36.41
N VAL A 180 -7.89 -28.48 -35.81
CA VAL A 180 -8.73 -27.36 -36.26
C VAL A 180 -7.96 -26.05 -36.13
N CYS A 181 -7.66 -25.46 -37.30
CA CYS A 181 -7.30 -24.06 -37.47
C CYS A 181 -8.42 -23.14 -36.95
N GLY A 182 -8.03 -22.11 -36.20
CA GLY A 182 -8.92 -21.00 -35.85
C GLY A 182 -8.13 -19.72 -35.64
N ALA A 183 -7.83 -19.03 -36.73
CA ALA A 183 -7.37 -17.65 -36.70
C ALA A 183 -8.45 -16.76 -36.08
N VAL A 184 -8.09 -15.97 -35.07
CA VAL A 184 -8.95 -14.92 -34.53
C VAL A 184 -8.23 -13.59 -34.66
N SER A 185 -8.91 -12.71 -35.39
CA SER A 185 -8.53 -11.40 -35.87
C SER A 185 -8.02 -10.43 -34.80
N GLU A 186 -6.99 -9.67 -35.19
CA GLU A 186 -6.63 -8.38 -34.60
C GLU A 186 -7.77 -7.38 -34.78
N GLY A 187 -8.53 -7.17 -33.70
CA GLY A 187 -9.56 -6.15 -33.59
C GLY A 187 -8.97 -4.83 -33.10
N ASN A 188 -8.85 -3.88 -34.02
CA ASN A 188 -8.45 -2.49 -33.84
C ASN A 188 -9.42 -1.71 -32.92
N ASN A 189 -9.16 -1.69 -31.61
CA ASN A 189 -9.88 -0.86 -30.65
C ASN A 189 -9.30 0.56 -30.59
N ARG A 190 -9.69 1.42 -31.54
CA ARG A 190 -9.60 2.87 -31.37
C ARG A 190 -10.75 3.33 -30.47
N ALA A 191 -10.43 3.77 -29.26
CA ALA A 191 -11.36 4.47 -28.39
C ALA A 191 -11.74 5.83 -29.02
N PRO A 192 -13.02 6.24 -28.98
CA PRO A 192 -13.42 7.59 -29.35
C PRO A 192 -12.97 8.61 -28.29
N SER A 193 -12.41 9.73 -28.75
CA SER A 193 -12.09 10.90 -27.93
C SER A 193 -13.35 11.46 -27.24
N PRO A 194 -13.30 11.86 -25.97
CA PRO A 194 -14.40 12.57 -25.34
C PRO A 194 -14.55 13.99 -25.90
N PRO A 195 -15.78 14.52 -26.01
CA PRO A 195 -16.03 15.90 -26.42
C PRO A 195 -15.55 16.90 -25.36
N GLY A 196 -15.04 18.04 -25.84
CA GLY A 196 -14.45 19.10 -25.04
C GLY A 196 -15.43 19.72 -24.05
N PHE A 197 -14.96 19.91 -22.81
CA PHE A 197 -15.61 20.78 -21.85
C PHE A 197 -15.18 22.22 -22.10
N ALA A 198 -16.12 23.00 -22.61
CA ALA A 198 -16.06 24.45 -22.68
C ALA A 198 -16.28 25.06 -21.28
N GLY A 199 -15.42 26.04 -20.95
CA GLY A 199 -15.75 27.31 -20.29
C GLY A 199 -16.64 27.30 -19.05
N GLY A 200 -16.05 27.61 -17.89
CA GLY A 200 -16.78 28.00 -16.70
C GLY A 200 -15.88 28.75 -15.72
N GLU A 201 -15.53 30.00 -16.05
CA GLU A 201 -14.88 30.93 -15.12
C GLU A 201 -15.87 31.34 -14.02
N GLY A 202 -15.79 30.68 -12.87
CA GLY A 202 -16.52 31.04 -11.65
C GLY A 202 -15.67 31.91 -10.74
N ARG A 203 -15.70 33.23 -10.97
CA ARG A 203 -15.09 34.27 -10.14
C ARG A 203 -15.92 34.46 -8.87
N VAL A 204 -15.46 33.94 -7.71
CA VAL A 204 -16.06 34.28 -6.41
C VAL A 204 -15.18 35.33 -5.72
N ARG A 205 -15.62 36.59 -5.82
CA ARG A 205 -15.27 37.67 -4.89
C ARG A 205 -16.08 37.44 -3.62
N GLY A 206 -15.41 37.41 -2.46
CA GLY A 206 -16.05 37.49 -1.15
C GLY A 206 -15.30 38.53 -0.34
N ASP A 207 -15.87 39.73 -0.29
CA ASP A 207 -15.37 40.87 0.45
C ASP A 207 -15.46 40.65 1.97
N PHE A 208 -14.35 40.98 2.62
CA PHE A 208 -14.26 41.89 3.75
C PHE A 208 -15.58 42.31 4.44
N LEU A 209 -15.78 41.89 5.70
CA LEU A 209 -16.40 42.73 6.72
C LEU A 209 -15.67 42.59 8.06
N GLN A 210 -15.07 43.71 8.46
CA GLN A 210 -14.72 44.06 9.82
C GLN A 210 -15.97 44.10 10.69
N SER A 211 -15.88 43.68 11.93
CA SER A 211 -16.69 44.25 13.02
C SER A 211 -15.90 44.18 14.32
N HIS A 212 -15.70 45.36 14.90
CA HIS A 212 -15.21 45.60 16.24
C HIS A 212 -16.25 45.14 17.27
N ALA A 213 -15.76 44.51 18.35
CA ALA A 213 -16.27 44.67 19.71
C ALA A 213 -15.12 44.38 20.68
#